data_AF-A0A950R1K6-F1
#
_entry.id   AF-A0A950R1K6-F1
#
_cell.length_a   1.000
_cell.length_b   1.000
_cell.length_c   1.000
_cell.angle_alpha   90.00
_cell.angle_beta   90.00
_cell.angle_gamma   90.00
#
_symmetry.space_group_name_H-M   'P 1'
#
loop_
_entity.id
_entity.type
_entity.pdbx_description
1 polymer ?
#
loop_
_entity_poly.entity_id
_entity_poly.type
_entity_poly.pdbx_seq_one_letter_code
_entity_poly.pdbx_strand_id
1 'polypeptide(L)'
;MGISIEGIKPGQPPQNGRHERMHLTLKKEATRPAGANILQQQAKFHAFQSEFNSGRPHEALQMKCPAEVYTASTKPYRGISEPQYPFHDKTVVVTNCGRLCLYRKKST
;
A
#
# COMPACT_ATOMS: atom_id res chain seq x y z
N MET A 1 -1.72 12.45 12.51
CA MET A 1 -2.68 11.77 11.62
C MET A 1 -3.15 10.53 12.36
N GLY A 2 -4.40 10.50 12.82
CA GLY A 2 -4.96 9.38 13.58
C GLY A 2 -5.36 8.21 12.68
N ILE A 3 -4.41 7.71 11.88
CA ILE A 3 -4.62 6.58 10.98
C ILE A 3 -4.26 5.32 11.76
N SER A 4 -5.27 4.61 12.25
CA SER A 4 -5.12 3.30 12.87
C SER A 4 -4.95 2.23 11.79
N ILE A 5 -4.08 1.25 12.04
CA ILE A 5 -3.98 0.09 11.15
C ILE A 5 -5.17 -0.81 11.44
N GLU A 6 -6.07 -0.91 10.48
CA GLU A 6 -7.19 -1.85 10.51
C GLU A 6 -6.83 -3.07 9.66
N GLY A 7 -6.69 -4.21 10.32
CA GLY A 7 -6.49 -5.50 9.66
C GLY A 7 -7.81 -6.14 9.26
N ILE A 8 -7.77 -7.03 8.27
CA ILE A 8 -8.89 -7.94 8.02
C ILE A 8 -9.07 -8.89 9.20
N LYS A 9 -10.29 -9.42 9.35
CA LYS A 9 -10.52 -10.49 10.31
C LYS A 9 -9.68 -11.72 9.92
N PRO A 10 -9.06 -12.43 10.90
CA PRO A 10 -8.35 -13.66 10.62
C PRO A 10 -9.23 -14.64 9.84
N GLY A 11 -8.70 -15.22 8.75
CA GLY A 11 -9.44 -16.15 7.91
C GLY A 11 -10.49 -15.53 6.99
N GLN A 12 -10.53 -14.20 6.83
CA GLN A 12 -11.51 -13.52 5.97
C GLN A 12 -10.91 -12.82 4.72
N PRO A 13 -10.26 -13.55 3.78
CA PRO A 13 -9.80 -13.00 2.50
C PRO A 13 -10.82 -12.18 1.69
N PRO A 14 -12.13 -12.51 1.69
CA PRO A 14 -13.12 -11.74 0.91
C PRO A 14 -13.20 -10.25 1.26
N GLN A 15 -12.76 -9.85 2.46
CA GLN A 15 -12.72 -8.44 2.86
C GLN A 15 -11.76 -7.60 2.00
N ASN A 16 -10.79 -8.23 1.34
CA ASN A 16 -9.84 -7.56 0.45
C ASN A 16 -10.25 -7.61 -1.03
N GLY A 17 -11.38 -8.24 -1.39
CA GLY A 17 -11.73 -8.51 -2.79
C GLY A 17 -11.77 -7.26 -3.67
N ARG A 18 -12.25 -6.13 -3.14
CA ARG A 18 -12.24 -4.83 -3.87
C ARG A 18 -10.82 -4.32 -4.13
N HIS A 19 -9.94 -4.38 -3.13
CA HIS A 19 -8.55 -3.96 -3.28
C HIS A 19 -7.79 -4.87 -4.26
N GLU A 20 -7.98 -6.17 -4.15
CA GLU A 20 -7.38 -7.16 -5.04
C GLU A 20 -7.85 -6.97 -6.50
N ARG A 21 -9.16 -6.73 -6.71
CA ARG A 21 -9.71 -6.47 -8.05
C ARG A 21 -9.13 -5.20 -8.66
N MET A 22 -9.00 -4.13 -7.88
CA MET A 22 -8.37 -2.88 -8.32
C MET A 22 -6.92 -3.11 -8.72
N HIS A 23 -6.13 -3.81 -7.89
CA HIS A 23 -4.73 -4.14 -8.20
C HIS A 23 -4.58 -5.00 -9.46
N LEU A 24 -5.50 -5.95 -9.69
CA LEU A 24 -5.50 -6.74 -10.92
C LEU A 24 -5.69 -5.85 -12.15
N THR A 25 -6.63 -4.89 -12.09
CA THR A 25 -6.91 -3.96 -13.18
C THR A 25 -5.73 -3.02 -13.42
N LEU A 26 -5.16 -2.43 -12.36
CA LEU A 26 -3.94 -1.62 -12.44
C LEU A 26 -2.80 -2.39 -13.13
N LYS A 27 -2.59 -3.66 -12.75
CA LYS A 27 -1.54 -4.49 -13.34
C LYS A 27 -1.79 -4.71 -14.83
N LYS A 28 -3.02 -5.01 -15.23
CA LYS A 28 -3.41 -5.21 -16.63
C LYS A 28 -3.25 -3.95 -17.47
N GLU A 29 -3.66 -2.80 -16.96
CA GLU A 29 -3.78 -1.57 -17.75
C GLU A 29 -2.50 -0.71 -17.72
N ALA A 30 -1.84 -0.60 -16.57
CA ALA A 30 -0.72 0.33 -16.41
C ALA A 30 0.65 -0.35 -16.45
N THR A 31 0.74 -1.68 -16.26
CA THR A 31 2.05 -2.38 -16.14
C THR A 31 2.30 -3.44 -17.20
N ARG A 32 1.33 -3.72 -18.09
CA ARG A 32 1.45 -4.77 -19.12
C ARG A 32 0.93 -4.27 -20.49
N PRO A 33 1.82 -3.86 -21.42
CA PRO A 33 3.26 -3.74 -21.24
C PRO A 33 3.62 -2.58 -20.30
N ALA A 34 4.78 -2.65 -19.66
CA ALA A 34 5.34 -1.52 -18.93
C ALA A 34 5.64 -0.34 -19.88
N GLY A 35 5.78 0.87 -19.36
CA GLY A 35 6.33 2.00 -20.10
C GLY A 35 7.80 1.74 -20.47
N ALA A 36 8.28 2.35 -21.56
CA ALA A 36 9.67 2.13 -21.99
C ALA A 36 10.70 2.78 -21.05
N ASN A 37 10.27 3.74 -20.22
CA ASN A 37 11.06 4.40 -19.20
C ASN A 37 10.17 4.87 -18.02
N ILE A 38 10.81 5.43 -16.99
CA ILE A 38 10.14 5.89 -15.76
C ILE A 38 9.07 6.95 -16.06
N LEU A 39 9.36 7.92 -16.93
CA LEU A 39 8.42 9.00 -17.26
C LEU A 39 7.16 8.45 -17.97
N GLN A 40 7.34 7.54 -18.93
CA GLN A 40 6.23 6.91 -19.62
C GLN A 40 5.42 5.97 -18.71
N GLN A 41 6.08 5.26 -17.79
CA GLN A 41 5.40 4.44 -16.79
C GLN A 41 4.57 5.31 -15.83
N GLN A 42 5.12 6.46 -15.43
CA GLN A 42 4.41 7.44 -14.61
C GLN A 42 3.18 7.99 -15.36
N ALA A 43 3.31 8.31 -16.64
CA ALA A 43 2.18 8.74 -17.48
C ALA A 43 1.05 7.68 -17.53
N LYS A 44 1.41 6.38 -17.67
CA LYS A 44 0.43 5.27 -17.58
C LYS A 44 -0.28 5.23 -16.22
N PHE A 45 0.45 5.44 -15.13
CA PHE A 45 -0.14 5.50 -13.79
C PHE A 45 -1.05 6.71 -13.59
N HIS A 46 -0.67 7.89 -14.10
CA HIS A 46 -1.53 9.07 -14.07
C HIS A 46 -2.83 8.88 -14.85
N ALA A 47 -2.74 8.28 -16.06
CA ALA A 47 -3.92 7.96 -16.85
C ALA A 47 -4.86 7.02 -16.11
N PHE A 48 -4.32 5.93 -15.54
CA PHE A 48 -5.10 5.02 -14.70
C PHE A 48 -5.74 5.72 -13.50
N GLN A 49 -4.98 6.57 -12.78
CA GLN A 49 -5.49 7.30 -11.62
C GLN A 49 -6.64 8.25 -12.02
N SER A 50 -6.50 8.97 -13.13
CA SER A 50 -7.54 9.86 -13.65
C SER A 50 -8.82 9.10 -13.99
N GLU A 51 -8.69 7.98 -14.71
CA GLU A 51 -9.82 7.15 -15.10
C GLU A 51 -10.50 6.49 -13.89
N PHE A 52 -9.72 5.91 -12.98
CA PHE A 52 -10.23 5.26 -11.78
C PHE A 52 -10.94 6.23 -10.84
N ASN A 53 -10.42 7.46 -10.70
CA ASN A 53 -10.99 8.43 -9.78
C ASN A 53 -12.16 9.21 -10.36
N SER A 54 -12.20 9.42 -11.68
CA SER A 54 -13.16 10.36 -12.30
C SER A 54 -14.04 9.75 -13.38
N GLY A 55 -13.62 8.65 -14.02
CA GLY A 55 -14.33 8.05 -15.15
C GLY A 55 -15.02 6.71 -14.85
N ARG A 56 -14.71 6.07 -13.71
CA ARG A 56 -15.23 4.75 -13.34
C ARG A 56 -16.18 4.87 -12.14
N PRO A 57 -17.51 4.84 -12.35
CA PRO A 57 -18.46 4.83 -11.25
C PRO A 57 -18.37 3.51 -10.48
N HIS A 58 -18.40 3.60 -9.15
CA HIS A 58 -18.25 2.43 -8.28
C HIS A 58 -19.58 2.12 -7.58
N GLU A 59 -20.03 0.88 -7.66
CA GLU A 59 -21.28 0.42 -7.02
C GLU A 59 -21.30 0.66 -5.51
N ALA A 60 -20.17 0.41 -4.83
CA ALA A 60 -19.99 0.69 -3.41
C ALA A 60 -20.12 2.18 -3.03
N LEU A 61 -20.07 3.08 -4.02
CA LEU A 61 -20.27 4.52 -3.88
C LEU A 61 -21.59 4.98 -4.53
N GLN A 62 -22.58 4.08 -4.67
CA GLN A 62 -23.86 4.37 -5.32
C GLN A 62 -23.68 4.87 -6.76
N MET A 63 -22.78 4.23 -7.52
CA MET A 63 -22.42 4.60 -8.88
C MET A 63 -21.78 6.00 -9.02
N LYS A 64 -21.25 6.55 -7.94
CA LYS A 64 -20.38 7.74 -7.97
C LYS A 64 -18.92 7.35 -8.22
N CYS A 65 -18.19 8.28 -8.81
CA CYS A 65 -16.74 8.22 -8.96
C CYS A 65 -16.06 8.60 -7.62
N PRO A 66 -14.88 8.02 -7.30
CA PRO A 66 -14.15 8.37 -6.09
C PRO A 66 -13.91 9.88 -5.89
N ALA A 67 -13.63 10.62 -6.96
CA ALA A 67 -13.38 12.06 -6.91
C ALA A 67 -14.62 12.87 -6.46
N GLU A 68 -15.83 12.31 -6.57
CA GLU A 68 -17.07 12.97 -6.13
C GLU A 68 -17.32 12.79 -4.62
N VAL A 69 -16.70 11.78 -4.00
CA VAL A 69 -16.96 11.40 -2.60
C VAL A 69 -15.80 11.78 -1.68
N TYR A 70 -14.57 11.70 -2.17
CA TYR A 70 -13.37 11.96 -1.37
C TYR A 70 -12.75 13.31 -1.70
N THR A 71 -12.53 14.12 -0.67
CA THR A 71 -11.83 15.41 -0.77
C THR A 71 -10.55 15.37 0.06
N ALA A 72 -9.53 16.11 -0.37
CA ALA A 72 -8.30 16.27 0.40
C ALA A 72 -8.61 16.80 1.81
N SER A 73 -7.99 16.19 2.82
CA SER A 73 -8.13 16.62 4.21
C SER A 73 -7.57 18.03 4.38
N THR A 74 -8.35 18.91 5.00
CA THR A 74 -7.92 20.27 5.39
C THR A 74 -6.94 20.26 6.58
N LYS A 75 -6.83 19.15 7.30
CA LYS A 75 -5.91 19.04 8.44
C LYS A 75 -4.45 19.06 7.96
N PRO A 76 -3.63 20.02 8.41
CA PRO A 76 -2.23 20.09 8.00
C PRO A 76 -1.45 18.88 8.54
N TYR A 77 -0.59 18.31 7.69
CA TYR A 77 0.35 17.28 8.11
C TYR A 77 1.47 17.90 8.94
N ARG A 78 1.56 17.53 10.22
CA ARG A 78 2.56 18.04 11.16
C ARG A 78 3.83 17.19 11.25
N GLY A 79 4.01 16.24 10.33
CA GLY A 79 5.10 15.27 10.42
C GLY A 79 4.85 14.17 11.46
N ILE A 80 5.75 13.19 11.47
CA ILE A 80 5.96 12.28 12.59
C ILE A 80 7.20 12.77 13.35
N SER A 81 7.28 12.47 14.64
CA SER A 81 8.52 12.69 15.40
C SER A 81 9.65 11.92 14.73
N GLU A 82 10.85 12.50 14.71
CA GLU A 82 12.02 11.84 14.16
C GLU A 82 12.26 10.50 14.89
N PRO A 83 12.41 9.38 14.16
CA PRO A 83 12.60 8.09 14.78
C PRO A 83 13.94 8.07 15.53
N GLN A 84 13.88 7.95 16.85
CA GLN A 84 15.08 7.78 17.67
C GLN A 84 15.52 6.32 17.62
N TYR A 85 16.54 6.03 16.82
CA TYR A 85 17.21 4.74 16.84
C TYR A 85 18.23 4.71 18.00
N PRO A 86 18.33 3.59 18.76
CA PRO A 86 19.38 3.44 19.74
C PRO A 86 20.76 3.55 19.07
N PHE A 87 21.71 4.22 19.73
CA PHE A 87 23.09 4.40 19.24
C PHE A 87 23.91 3.10 19.12
N HIS A 88 23.36 1.96 19.52
CA HIS A 88 24.05 0.68 19.43
C HIS A 88 23.49 -0.14 18.27
N ASP A 89 24.33 -0.34 17.27
CA ASP A 89 24.09 -1.36 16.27
C ASP A 89 24.38 -2.73 16.86
N LYS A 90 23.50 -3.68 16.58
CA LYS A 90 23.70 -5.09 16.94
C LYS A 90 23.85 -5.91 15.68
N THR A 91 25.07 -6.39 15.42
CA THR A 91 25.30 -7.37 14.37
C THR A 91 24.80 -8.74 14.82
N VAL A 92 23.93 -9.36 14.02
CA VAL A 92 23.40 -10.70 14.25
C VAL A 92 23.54 -11.54 12.99
N VAL A 93 23.93 -12.81 13.16
CA VAL A 93 24.03 -13.75 12.03
C VAL A 93 22.61 -14.18 11.62
N VAL A 94 22.29 -13.97 10.36
CA VAL A 94 21.09 -14.52 9.74
C VAL A 94 21.39 -15.94 9.30
N THR A 95 20.57 -16.91 9.73
CA THR A 95 20.71 -18.29 9.26
C THR A 95 20.32 -18.40 7.78
N ASN A 96 20.72 -19.48 7.10
CA ASN A 96 20.39 -19.72 5.69
C ASN A 96 18.88 -19.83 5.39
N CYS A 97 18.03 -19.86 6.43
CA CYS A 97 16.57 -19.86 6.33
C CYS A 97 15.92 -18.54 6.78
N GLY A 98 16.70 -17.46 6.94
CA GLY A 98 16.19 -16.13 7.28
C GLY A 98 15.88 -15.90 8.77
N ARG A 99 16.25 -16.82 9.66
CA ARG A 99 16.03 -16.64 11.11
C ARG A 99 17.14 -15.82 11.76
N LEU A 100 16.74 -14.90 12.65
CA LEU A 100 17.59 -14.15 13.57
C LEU A 100 17.57 -14.80 14.96
N CYS A 101 18.68 -15.41 15.38
CA CYS A 101 18.78 -16.03 16.70
C CYS A 101 19.22 -15.00 17.75
N LEU A 102 18.25 -14.26 18.30
CA LEU A 102 18.49 -13.28 19.36
C LEU A 102 18.62 -14.00 20.72
N TYR A 103 19.60 -13.60 21.54
CA TYR A 103 19.74 -13.97 22.96
C TYR A 103 20.14 -15.42 23.31
N ARG A 104 20.83 -16.18 22.45
CA ARG A 104 21.41 -17.50 22.81
C ARG A 104 20.44 -18.47 23.54
N LYS A 105 19.13 -18.28 23.47
CA LYS A 105 18.16 -19.24 23.99
C LYS A 105 18.11 -20.39 22.99
N LYS A 106 18.79 -21.49 23.32
CA LYS A 106 18.51 -22.78 22.72
C LYS A 106 17.04 -23.06 23.01
N SER A 107 16.21 -23.11 21.96
CA SER A 107 14.93 -23.82 22.06
C SER A 107 15.30 -25.28 22.26
N THR A 108 15.09 -25.79 23.47
CA THR A 108 14.75 -27.20 23.65
C THR A 108 13.48 -27.52 22.87
#